data_AF-A0A1X2GZP7-F1
#
_entry.id   AF-A0A1X2GZP7-F1
#
_cell.length_a   1.000
_cell.length_b   1.000
_cell.length_c   1.000
_cell.angle_alpha   90.00
_cell.angle_beta   90.00
_cell.angle_gamma   90.00
#
_symmetry.space_group_name_H-M   'P 1'
#
loop_
_entity.id
_entity.type
_entity.pdbx_description
1 polymer ?
#
loop_
_entity_poly.entity_id
_entity_poly.type
_entity_poly.pdbx_seq_one_letter_code
_entity_poly.pdbx_strand_id
1 'polypeptide(L)' 'MKLGTNMPMGPLTLADFIGLDTCLAIQKVLYENTGDSKYRPCTLLQRYVDAGWMGKKSGRGVYEY' A
#
# COMPACT_ATOMS: atom_id res chain seq x y z
N MET A 1 -0.60 14.95 -4.45
CA MET A 1 0.63 14.38 -5.05
C MET A 1 0.73 14.68 -6.54
N LYS A 2 -0.18 14.24 -7.42
CA LYS A 2 -0.05 14.50 -8.88
C LYS A 2 0.18 15.97 -9.27
N LEU A 3 -0.72 16.89 -8.88
CA LEU A 3 -0.63 18.30 -9.26
C LEU A 3 0.32 19.13 -8.36
N GLY A 4 0.47 18.75 -7.08
CA GLY A 4 1.30 19.47 -6.13
C GLY A 4 2.78 19.07 -6.13
N THR A 5 3.13 17.88 -6.60
CA THR A 5 4.51 17.36 -6.62
C THR A 5 4.93 16.85 -8.00
N ASN A 6 4.15 17.17 -9.04
CA ASN A 6 4.37 16.75 -10.44
C ASN A 6 4.65 15.25 -10.63
N MET A 7 4.02 14.39 -9.82
CA MET A 7 4.16 12.94 -9.92
C MET A 7 3.19 12.39 -10.98
N PRO A 8 3.60 11.41 -11.83
CA PRO A 8 2.75 10.91 -12.91
C PRO A 8 1.48 10.22 -12.41
N MET A 9 1.54 9.64 -11.21
CA MET A 9 0.40 9.02 -10.53
C MET A 9 0.43 9.27 -9.02
N GLY A 10 -0.74 9.19 -8.37
CA GLY A 10 -0.84 9.30 -6.92
C GLY A 10 -0.30 8.05 -6.21
N PRO A 11 0.13 8.17 -4.93
CA PRO A 11 0.70 7.07 -4.18
C PRO A 11 -0.30 5.91 -3.96
N LEU A 12 -1.59 6.20 -3.79
CA LEU A 12 -2.62 5.19 -3.63
C LEU A 12 -2.85 4.40 -4.92
N THR A 13 -2.92 5.10 -6.06
CA THR A 13 -3.01 4.47 -7.37
C THR A 13 -1.76 3.63 -7.67
N LEU A 14 -0.58 4.09 -7.25
CA LEU A 14 0.67 3.36 -7.40
C LEU A 14 0.70 2.10 -6.52
N ALA A 15 0.23 2.20 -5.28
CA ALA A 15 0.14 1.08 -4.36
C ALA A 15 -0.80 -0.01 -4.90
N ASP A 16 -1.96 0.36 -5.46
CA ASP A 16 -2.86 -0.59 -6.11
C ASP A 16 -2.26 -1.22 -7.39
N PHE A 17 -1.34 -0.52 -8.06
CA PHE A 17 -0.61 -1.06 -9.20
C PHE A 17 0.48 -2.06 -8.79
N ILE A 18 1.22 -1.77 -7.72
CA ILE A 18 2.25 -2.66 -7.16
C ILE A 18 1.62 -3.90 -6.50
N GLY A 19 0.50 -3.70 -5.80
CA GLY A 19 -0.13 -4.69 -4.94
C GLY A 19 -0.03 -4.29 -3.47
N LEU A 20 -1.19 -4.19 -2.80
CA LEU A 20 -1.25 -3.76 -1.39
C LEU A 20 -0.62 -4.77 -0.43
N ASP A 21 -0.64 -6.05 -0.78
CA ASP A 21 0.04 -7.14 -0.07
C ASP A 21 1.57 -6.99 -0.12
N THR A 22 2.12 -6.65 -1.29
CA THR A 22 3.56 -6.36 -1.45
C THR A 22 3.96 -5.14 -0.62
N CYS A 23 3.17 -4.07 -0.68
CA CYS A 23 3.42 -2.87 0.12
C CYS A 23 3.36 -3.14 1.63
N LEU A 24 2.45 -4.02 2.08
CA LEU A 24 2.36 -4.43 3.47
C LEU A 24 3.55 -5.29 3.89
N ALA A 25 3.98 -6.23 3.05
CA ALA A 25 5.14 -7.09 3.32
C ALA A 25 6.43 -6.26 3.50
N ILE A 26 6.68 -5.29 2.62
CA ILE A 26 7.84 -4.40 2.72
C ILE A 26 7.81 -3.60 4.04
N GLN A 27 6.66 -3.07 4.43
CA GLN A 27 6.53 -2.32 5.69
C GLN A 27 6.75 -3.21 6.92
N LYS A 28 6.27 -4.46 6.92
CA LYS A 28 6.53 -5.42 8.00
C LYS A 28 8.01 -5.72 8.14
N VAL A 29 8.69 -6.00 7.03
CA VAL A 29 10.14 -6.24 7.00
C VAL A 29 10.92 -5.02 7.52
N LEU A 30 10.55 -3.81 7.10
CA LEU A 30 11.17 -2.58 7.61
C LEU A 30 10.95 -2.41 9.11
N TYR A 31 9.73 -2.63 9.59
CA TYR A 31 9.39 -2.50 11.00
C TYR A 31 10.13 -3.52 11.88
N GLU A 32 10.15 -4.79 11.46
CA GLU A 32 10.80 -5.89 12.19
C GLU A 32 12.32 -5.73 12.23
N ASN A 33 12.94 -5.35 11.11
CA ASN A 33 14.41 -5.24 11.03
C ASN A 33 14.96 -3.99 11.71
N THR A 34 14.22 -2.88 11.70
CA THR A 34 14.68 -1.62 12.30
C THR A 34 14.23 -1.47 13.76
N GLY A 35 13.13 -2.13 14.15
CA GLY A 35 12.45 -1.88 15.42
C GLY A 35 11.83 -0.48 15.55
N ASP A 36 11.88 0.34 14.50
CA ASP A 36 11.44 1.73 14.53
C ASP A 36 9.95 1.86 14.18
N SER A 37 9.19 2.38 15.13
CA SER A 37 7.75 2.66 14.98
C SER A 37 7.38 3.54 13.78
N LYS A 38 8.32 4.30 13.21
CA LYS A 38 8.13 5.04 11.95
C LYS A 38 7.69 4.16 10.79
N TYR A 39 8.11 2.90 10.75
CA TYR A 39 7.78 1.96 9.67
C TYR A 39 6.57 1.07 10.00
N ARG A 40 5.86 1.34 11.10
CA ARG A 40 4.69 0.57 11.49
C ARG A 40 3.64 0.58 10.36
N PRO A 41 3.20 -0.58 9.86
CA PRO A 41 2.19 -0.63 8.81
C PRO A 41 0.85 -0.07 9.31
N CYS A 42 0.19 0.71 8.45
CA CYS A 42 -1.14 1.26 8.73
C CYS A 42 -2.17 0.12 8.93
N THR A 43 -3.06 0.27 9.91
CA THR A 43 -4.10 -0.73 10.20
C THR A 43 -5.11 -0.87 9.06
N LEU A 44 -5.40 0.22 8.33
CA LEU A 44 -6.28 0.18 7.16
C LEU A 44 -5.68 -0.69 6.04
N LEU A 45 -4.36 -0.58 5.81
CA LEU A 45 -3.68 -1.37 4.79
C LEU A 45 -3.75 -2.87 5.13
N GLN A 46 -3.56 -3.23 6.39
CA GLN A 46 -3.72 -4.63 6.85
C GLN A 46 -5.13 -5.14 6.56
N ARG A 47 -6.17 -4.38 6.93
CA ARG A 47 -7.56 -4.77 6.65
C ARG A 47 -7.87 -4.98 5.18
N TYR A 48 -7.26 -4.19 4.29
CA TYR A 48 -7.47 -4.35 2.84
C TYR A 48 -6.86 -5.66 2.34
N VAL A 49 -5.64 -5.97 2.78
CA VAL A 49 -4.98 -7.23 2.44
C VAL A 49 -5.75 -8.42 3.02
N ASP A 50 -6.20 -8.33 4.27
CA ASP A 50 -7.00 -9.36 4.93
C ASP A 50 -8.34 -9.61 4.21
N ALA A 51 -8.94 -8.57 3.62
CA ALA A 51 -10.14 -8.65 2.80
C ALA A 51 -9.88 -9.11 1.34
N GLY A 52 -8.63 -9.38 0.97
CA GLY A 52 -8.25 -9.75 -0.40
C GLY A 52 -8.27 -8.61 -1.41
N TRP A 53 -8.41 -7.36 -0.95
CA TRP A 53 -8.36 -6.17 -1.80
C TRP A 53 -6.90 -5.76 -2.03
N MET A 54 -6.27 -6.42 -2.99
CA MET A 54 -4.84 -6.30 -3.26
C MET A 54 -4.52 -5.33 -4.43
N GLY A 55 -5.48 -4.50 -4.85
CA GLY A 55 -5.29 -3.54 -5.94
C GLY A 55 -5.75 -4.09 -7.29
N LYS A 56 -5.06 -3.69 -8.35
CA LYS A 56 -5.47 -3.97 -9.73
C LYS A 56 -5.51 -5.47 -10.04
N LYS A 57 -4.65 -6.26 -9.39
CA LYS A 57 -4.58 -7.72 -9.58
C LYS A 57 -5.77 -8.50 -9.03
N SER A 58 -6.54 -7.91 -8.11
CA SER A 58 -7.74 -8.50 -7.51
C SER A 58 -9.04 -7.80 -7.94
N GLY A 59 -8.97 -6.86 -8.90
CA GLY A 59 -10.12 -6.04 -9.31
C GLY A 59 -10.56 -5.00 -8.26
N ARG A 60 -9.87 -4.92 -7.12
CA ARG A 60 -10.22 -4.02 -6.02
C ARG A 60 -9.03 -3.81 -5.08
N GLY A 61 -8.78 -2.56 -4.72
CA GLY A 61 -7.83 -2.13 -3.70
C GLY A 61 -8.34 -0.88 -2.98
N VAL A 62 -7.58 0.21 -3.05
CA VAL A 62 -8.09 1.55 -2.71
C VAL A 62 -9.18 1.99 -3.69
N TYR A 63 -9.01 1.66 -4.96
CA TYR A 63 -10.01 1.87 -6.00
C TYR A 63 -10.66 0.54 -6.43
N GLU A 64 -11.84 0.63 -7.03
CA GLU A 64 -12.45 -0.48 -7.77
C GLU A 64 -11.98 -0.45 -9.22
N TYR A 65 -11.65 -1.62 -9.79
CA TYR A 65 -10.98 -1.79 -11.08
C TYR A 65 -11.77 -2.69 -12.04
#